data_AF-A0A6A0AE51-F1
#
_entry.id   AF-A0A6A0AE51-F1
#
_cell.length_a   1.000
_cell.length_b   1.000
_cell.length_c   1.000
_cell.angle_alpha   90.00
_cell.angle_beta   90.00
_cell.angle_gamma   90.00
#
_symmetry.space_group_name_H-M   'P 1'
#
loop_
_entity.id
_entity.type
_entity.pdbx_description
1 polymer ?
#
loop_
_entity_poly.entity_id
_entity_poly.type
_entity_poly.pdbx_seq_one_letter_code
_entity_poly.pdbx_strand_id
1 'polypeptide(L)' 'MAHIIRIASGSGKPNKDFVGQVTMAQVAEIAKKKLPDTNATKLESAIKMVEGTARNMGVKIVA' A
#
# COMPACT_ATOMS: atom_id res chain seq x y z
N MET A 1 -6.41 3.06 2.35
CA MET A 1 -4.95 3.29 2.33
C MET A 1 -4.57 4.75 2.60
N ALA A 2 -5.40 5.72 2.17
CA ALA A 2 -5.14 7.16 2.33
C ALA A 2 -4.95 7.68 3.78
N HIS A 3 -5.48 6.98 4.80
CA HIS A 3 -5.25 7.36 6.20
C HIS A 3 -3.91 6.89 6.77
N ILE A 4 -3.29 5.86 6.17
CA ILE A 4 -2.09 5.22 6.71
C ILE A 4 -0.82 5.78 6.07
N ILE A 5 -0.89 6.07 4.78
CA ILE A 5 0.12 6.84 4.07
C ILE A 5 -0.48 8.23 3.92
N ARG A 6 0.05 9.23 4.63
CA ARG A 6 -0.37 10.65 4.59
C ARG A 6 -0.15 11.26 3.19
N ILE A 7 -0.86 10.75 2.18
CA ILE A 7 -0.86 11.27 0.82
C ILE A 7 -2.20 11.95 0.64
N ALA A 8 -2.20 13.28 0.74
CA ALA A 8 -3.38 14.12 0.66
C ALA A 8 -4.00 14.16 -0.75
N SER A 9 -3.28 13.68 -1.77
CA SER A 9 -3.76 13.62 -3.15
C SER A 9 -3.08 12.48 -3.89
N GLY A 10 -3.84 11.51 -4.40
CA GLY A 10 -3.32 10.42 -5.22
C GLY A 10 -2.64 10.97 -6.47
N SER A 11 -1.57 10.33 -6.94
CA SER A 11 -0.79 10.78 -8.10
C SER A 11 -1.71 10.96 -9.31
N GLY A 12 -1.82 12.19 -9.84
CA GLY A 12 -2.56 12.46 -11.07
C GLY A 12 -1.96 11.79 -12.31
N LYS A 13 -0.72 11.28 -12.19
CA LYS A 13 -0.02 10.50 -13.22
C LYS A 13 0.75 9.34 -12.57
N PRO A 14 0.10 8.21 -12.29
CA PRO A 14 0.80 7.01 -11.81
C PRO A 14 1.88 6.63 -12.84
N ASN A 15 3.15 6.58 -12.40
CA ASN A 15 4.40 6.38 -13.16
C ASN A 15 5.25 7.62 -13.53
N LYS A 16 4.77 8.86 -13.35
CA LYS A 16 5.63 10.06 -13.49
C LYS A 16 5.98 10.68 -12.14
N ASP A 17 4.97 10.79 -11.27
CA ASP A 17 5.12 11.37 -9.94
C ASP A 17 4.85 10.29 -8.90
N PHE A 18 5.92 9.74 -8.32
CA PHE A 18 5.80 8.82 -7.20
C PHE A 18 5.41 9.63 -5.96
N VAL A 19 4.17 9.46 -5.48
CA VAL A 19 3.62 10.22 -4.34
C VAL A 19 4.10 9.70 -2.98
N GLY A 20 4.91 8.65 -2.96
CA GLY A 20 5.54 8.12 -1.75
C GLY A 20 6.33 6.85 -2.01
N GLN A 21 7.12 6.46 -1.03
CA GLN A 21 7.80 5.16 -0.99
C GLN A 21 7.46 4.46 0.32
N VAL A 22 7.27 3.15 0.26
CA VAL A 22 7.03 2.31 1.45
C VAL A 22 7.94 1.09 1.41
N THR A 23 8.36 0.61 2.57
CA THR A 23 9.18 -0.60 2.65
C THR A 23 8.33 -1.87 2.71
N MET A 24 8.91 -3.02 2.35
CA MET A 24 8.23 -4.30 2.53
C MET A 24 7.79 -4.55 3.98
N ALA A 25 8.59 -4.10 4.96
CA ALA A 25 8.23 -4.17 6.38
C ALA A 25 6.97 -3.35 6.68
N GLN A 26 6.88 -2.12 6.16
CA GLN A 26 5.69 -1.29 6.32
C GLN A 26 4.48 -1.90 5.62
N VAL A 27 4.62 -2.44 4.41
CA VAL A 27 3.54 -3.13 3.71
C VAL A 27 3.02 -4.31 4.54
N ALA A 28 3.91 -5.10 5.13
CA ALA A 28 3.55 -6.23 5.99
C ALA A 28 2.84 -5.78 7.27
N GLU A 29 3.31 -4.74 7.95
CA GLU A 29 2.63 -4.18 9.13
C GLU A 29 1.25 -3.62 8.78
N ILE A 30 1.13 -2.92 7.66
CA ILE A 30 -0.14 -2.37 7.19
C ILE A 30 -1.09 -3.50 6.84
N ALA A 31 -0.62 -4.52 6.12
CA ALA A 31 -1.40 -5.71 5.79
C ALA A 31 -1.87 -6.44 7.06
N LYS A 32 -1.01 -6.55 8.09
CA LYS A 32 -1.36 -7.21 9.36
C LYS A 32 -2.40 -6.41 10.15
N LYS A 33 -2.27 -5.08 10.19
CA LYS A 33 -3.27 -4.18 10.81
C LYS A 33 -4.58 -4.15 10.03
N LYS A 34 -4.52 -4.29 8.70
CA LYS A 34 -5.68 -4.31 7.80
C LYS A 34 -6.35 -5.68 7.74
N LEU A 35 -5.63 -6.76 8.05
CA LEU A 35 -6.11 -8.15 8.03
C LEU A 35 -7.48 -8.33 8.69
N PRO A 36 -7.73 -7.83 9.91
CA PRO A 36 -9.06 -7.93 10.54
C PRO A 36 -10.15 -7.11 9.83
N ASP A 37 -9.79 -6.08 9.04
CA ASP A 37 -10.74 -5.28 8.25
C ASP A 37 -11.03 -5.90 6.86
N THR A 38 -10.32 -6.97 6.49
CA THR A 38 -10.44 -7.59 5.16
C THR A 38 -10.86 -9.05 5.25
N ASN A 39 -11.47 -9.55 4.18
CA ASN A 39 -11.78 -10.97 4.03
C ASN A 39 -10.54 -11.83 3.67
N ALA A 40 -9.34 -11.25 3.67
CA ALA A 40 -8.12 -12.00 3.40
C ALA A 40 -7.83 -12.97 4.55
N THR A 41 -7.88 -14.27 4.26
CA THR A 41 -7.55 -15.36 5.20
C THR A 41 -6.06 -15.54 5.42
N LYS A 42 -5.21 -14.96 4.56
CA LYS A 42 -3.76 -15.08 4.61
C LYS A 42 -3.09 -13.72 4.59
N LEU A 43 -2.03 -13.57 5.39
CA LEU A 43 -1.21 -12.36 5.43
C LEU A 43 -0.61 -12.04 4.05
N GLU A 44 -0.18 -13.05 3.29
CA GLU A 44 0.33 -12.87 1.93
C GLU A 44 -0.70 -12.26 0.98
N SER A 45 -1.97 -12.68 1.09
CA SER A 45 -3.06 -12.11 0.29
C SER A 45 -3.29 -10.64 0.66
N ALA A 46 -3.26 -10.31 1.95
CA ALA A 46 -3.35 -8.93 2.41
C ALA A 46 -2.16 -8.08 1.93
N ILE A 47 -0.94 -8.63 1.93
CA ILE A 47 0.26 -7.96 1.39
C ILE A 47 0.06 -7.65 -0.10
N LYS A 48 -0.38 -8.62 -0.90
CA LYS A 48 -0.66 -8.41 -2.34
C LYS A 48 -1.74 -7.35 -2.59
N MET A 49 -2.78 -7.31 -1.75
CA MET A 49 -3.82 -6.27 -1.84
C MET A 49 -3.25 -4.87 -1.55
N VAL A 50 -2.42 -4.76 -0.52
CA VAL A 50 -1.77 -3.50 -0.15
C VAL A 50 -0.78 -3.06 -1.23
N GLU A 51 -0.01 -3.99 -1.78
CA GLU A 51 0.92 -3.76 -2.88
C GLU A 51 0.21 -3.27 -4.15
N GLY A 52 -0.87 -3.93 -4.56
CA GLY A 52 -1.66 -3.51 -5.72
C GLY A 52 -2.24 -2.10 -5.55
N THR A 53 -2.69 -1.79 -4.34
CA THR A 53 -3.19 -0.44 -4.00
C THR A 53 -2.06 0.59 -4.03
N ALA A 54 -0.90 0.28 -3.46
CA ALA A 54 0.28 1.14 -3.48
C ALA A 54 0.71 1.44 -4.93
N ARG A 55 0.79 0.41 -5.79
CA ARG A 55 1.14 0.56 -7.20
C ARG A 55 0.14 1.45 -7.95
N ASN A 56 -1.17 1.24 -7.75
CA ASN A 56 -2.20 2.05 -8.41
C ASN A 56 -2.20 3.52 -7.94
N MET A 57 -1.82 3.77 -6.69
CA MET A 57 -1.65 5.13 -6.17
C MET A 57 -0.35 5.80 -6.60
N GLY A 58 0.58 5.09 -7.27
CA GLY A 58 1.91 5.62 -7.61
C GLY A 58 2.89 5.61 -6.44
N VAL A 59 2.74 4.69 -5.49
CA VAL A 59 3.67 4.48 -4.38
C VAL A 59 4.66 3.38 -4.77
N LYS A 60 5.96 3.66 -4.63
CA LYS A 60 7.02 2.67 -4.91
C LYS A 60 7.29 1.83 -3.67
N ILE A 61 7.35 0.52 -3.85
CA ILE A 61 7.76 -0.40 -2.79
C ILE A 61 9.27 -0.61 -2.93
N VAL A 62 9.99 -0.24 -1.88
CA VAL A 62 11.42 -0.49 -1.74
C VAL A 62 11.63 -1.68 -0.80
N ALA A 63 12.53 -2.59 -1.18
CA ALA A 63 12.84 -3.76 -0.39
C ALA A 63 13.55 -3.37 0.91
#